data_AF-A0A376Y1E4-F1
#
_entry.id   AF-A0A376Y1E4-F1
#
_cell.length_a   1.000
_cell.length_b   1.000
_cell.length_c   1.000
_cell.angle_alpha   90.00
_cell.angle_beta   90.00
_cell.angle_gamma   90.00
#
_symmetry.space_group_name_H-M   'P 1'
#
loop_
_entity.id
_entity.type
_entity.pdbx_description
1 polymer ?
#
loop_
_entity_poly.entity_id
_entity_poly.type
_entity_poly.pdbx_seq_one_letter_code
_entity_poly.pdbx_strand_id
1 'polypeptide(L)' 'MIGAFYQPASVVVDLDCLKTLPPRELASGLAEVIKYGIILDGAFFNWLEENLDALLRLDGPAMAYCIRRCCD' A
#
# COMPACT_ATOMS: atom_id res chain seq x y z
N MET A 1 -1.73 -22.23 -14.42
CA MET A 1 -2.96 -21.43 -14.51
C MET A 1 -4.14 -22.29 -14.05
N ILE A 2 -4.26 -22.51 -12.73
CA ILE A 2 -5.38 -23.21 -12.09
C ILE A 2 -5.77 -22.35 -10.89
N GLY A 3 -7.05 -22.01 -10.74
CA GLY A 3 -7.56 -21.16 -9.67
C GLY A 3 -9.07 -20.90 -9.79
N ALA A 4 -9.65 -20.23 -8.78
CA ALA A 4 -11.06 -19.86 -8.74
C ALA A 4 -11.23 -18.47 -8.10
N PHE A 5 -12.35 -17.80 -8.40
CA PHE A 5 -12.75 -16.56 -7.72
C PHE A 5 -13.58 -16.90 -6.48
N TYR A 6 -13.04 -16.63 -5.30
CA TYR A 6 -13.70 -16.89 -4.01
C TYR A 6 -13.47 -15.72 -3.06
N GLN A 7 -14.56 -15.04 -2.67
CA GLN A 7 -14.47 -13.85 -1.83
C GLN A 7 -14.24 -14.23 -0.36
N PRO A 8 -13.34 -13.54 0.35
CA PRO A 8 -13.15 -13.76 1.78
C PRO A 8 -14.33 -13.19 2.58
N ALA A 9 -14.59 -13.74 3.77
CA ALA A 9 -15.56 -13.16 4.71
C ALA A 9 -15.05 -11.84 5.32
N SER A 10 -13.73 -11.69 5.43
CA SER A 10 -13.06 -10.49 5.96
C SER A 10 -11.60 -10.46 5.52
N VAL A 11 -11.04 -9.25 5.42
CA VAL A 11 -9.59 -9.02 5.27
C VAL A 11 -9.14 -8.14 6.44
N VAL A 12 -8.12 -8.58 7.17
CA VAL A 12 -7.51 -7.82 8.27
C VAL A 12 -6.09 -7.49 7.88
N VAL A 13 -5.75 -6.20 7.92
CA VAL A 13 -4.40 -5.71 7.61
C VAL A 13 -3.81 -5.10 8.87
N ASP A 14 -2.85 -5.80 9.48
CA ASP A 14 -2.07 -5.32 10.62
C ASP A 14 -0.79 -4.64 10.13
N LEU A 15 -0.65 -3.35 10.42
CA LEU A 15 0.50 -2.55 10.02
C LEU A 15 1.78 -2.94 10.77
N ASP A 16 1.68 -3.53 11.96
CA ASP A 16 2.85 -3.94 12.74
C ASP A 16 3.62 -5.06 12.06
N CYS A 17 2.96 -5.88 11.24
CA CYS A 17 3.61 -6.90 10.42
C CYS A 17 4.68 -6.31 9.49
N LEU A 18 4.51 -5.07 9.00
CA LEU A 18 5.45 -4.42 8.10
C LEU A 18 6.81 -4.14 8.74
N LYS A 19 6.88 -4.03 10.08
CA LYS A 19 8.14 -3.80 10.82
C LYS A 19 9.15 -4.94 10.64
N THR A 20 8.68 -6.13 10.30
CA THR A 20 9.52 -7.32 10.06
C THR A 20 9.79 -7.59 8.58
N LEU A 21 9.18 -6.82 7.68
CA LEU A 21 9.28 -7.03 6.25
C LEU A 21 10.64 -6.54 5.73
N PRO A 22 11.35 -7.30 4.88
CA PRO A 22 12.60 -6.82 4.29
C PRO A 22 12.37 -5.53 3.48
N PRO A 23 13.26 -4.54 3.54
CA PRO A 23 13.06 -3.24 2.87
C PRO A 23 12.80 -3.35 1.36
N ARG A 24 13.41 -4.35 0.69
CA ARG A 24 13.19 -4.60 -0.73
C ARG A 24 11.76 -5.02 -1.04
N GLU A 25 11.14 -5.82 -0.18
CA GLU A 25 9.77 -6.29 -0.37
C GLU A 25 8.77 -5.16 -0.09
N LEU A 26 9.07 -4.25 0.86
CA LEU A 26 8.31 -3.02 1.05
C LEU A 26 8.34 -2.15 -0.22
N ALA A 27 9.53 -1.91 -0.78
CA ALA A 27 9.69 -1.14 -2.01
C ALA A 27 8.95 -1.78 -3.21
N SER A 28 8.98 -3.12 -3.31
CA SER A 28 8.20 -3.87 -4.30
C SER A 28 6.71 -3.62 -4.17
N GLY A 29 6.17 -3.65 -2.94
CA GLY A 29 4.75 -3.34 -2.68
C GLY A 29 4.37 -1.89 -3.02
N LEU A 30 5.25 -0.92 -2.75
CA LEU A 30 5.01 0.49 -3.09
C LEU A 30 4.89 0.74 -4.61
N ALA A 31 5.46 -0.13 -5.46
CA ALA A 31 5.28 -0.01 -6.90
C ALA A 31 3.80 -0.14 -7.31
N GLU A 32 3.06 -1.05 -6.69
CA GLU A 32 1.62 -1.20 -6.93
C GLU A 32 0.80 -0.03 -6.38
N VAL A 33 1.23 0.56 -5.26
CA VAL A 33 0.63 1.80 -4.71
C VAL A 33 0.78 2.96 -5.70
N ILE A 34 1.99 3.17 -6.22
CA ILE A 34 2.28 4.22 -7.21
C ILE A 34 1.45 4.00 -8.48
N LYS A 35 1.31 2.75 -8.94
CA LYS A 35 0.46 2.39 -10.08
C LYS A 35 -0.95 2.94 -9.88
N TYR A 36 -1.60 2.71 -8.74
CA TYR A 36 -2.94 3.24 -8.46
C TYR A 36 -3.02 4.77 -8.60
N GLY A 37 -2.03 5.49 -8.07
CA GLY A 37 -1.96 6.95 -8.24
C GLY A 37 -1.91 7.36 -9.71
N ILE A 38 -1.08 6.70 -10.53
CA ILE A 38 -0.94 7.03 -11.95
C ILE A 38 -2.22 6.73 -12.74
N ILE A 39 -2.84 5.56 -12.51
CA ILE A 39 -3.93 5.09 -13.38
C ILE A 39 -5.34 5.50 -12.92
N LEU A 40 -5.54 5.83 -11.64
CA LEU A 40 -6.87 6.08 -11.08
C LEU A 40 -7.00 7.39 -10.28
N ASP A 41 -5.94 7.89 -9.65
CA ASP A 41 -6.06 9.03 -8.72
C ASP A 41 -4.82 9.93 -8.71
N GLY A 42 -4.86 11.00 -9.51
CA GLY A 42 -3.78 11.99 -9.57
C GLY A 42 -3.58 12.79 -8.28
N ALA A 43 -4.61 12.98 -7.45
CA ALA A 43 -4.44 13.65 -6.16
C ALA A 43 -3.69 12.74 -5.19
N PHE A 44 -3.99 11.44 -5.21
CA PHE A 44 -3.23 10.45 -4.46
C PHE A 44 -1.79 10.33 -4.96
N PHE A 45 -1.56 10.41 -6.28
CA PHE A 45 -0.20 10.44 -6.83
C PHE A 45 0.64 11.60 -6.26
N ASN A 46 0.09 12.82 -6.26
CA ASN A 46 0.77 13.97 -5.65
C ASN A 46 1.01 13.77 -4.15
N TRP A 47 0.03 13.21 -3.43
CA TRP A 47 0.19 12.90 -2.01
C TRP A 47 1.32 11.89 -1.76
N LEU A 48 1.46 10.88 -2.63
CA LEU A 48 2.54 9.90 -2.53
C LEU A 48 3.92 10.55 -2.68
N GLU A 49 4.07 11.50 -3.62
CA GLU A 49 5.33 12.24 -3.81
C GLU A 49 5.71 13.02 -2.53
N GLU A 50 4.74 13.65 -1.87
CA GLU A 50 4.96 14.41 -0.64
C GLU A 50 5.23 13.53 0.60
N ASN A 51 4.77 12.28 0.59
CA ASN A 51 4.77 11.39 1.78
C ASN A 51 5.69 10.16 1.64
N LEU A 52 6.41 10.01 0.53
CA LEU A 52 7.22 8.83 0.25
C LEU A 52 8.22 8.52 1.38
N ASP A 53 8.88 9.55 1.90
CA ASP A 53 9.83 9.43 3.00
C ASP A 53 9.18 8.92 4.30
N ALA A 54 7.94 9.34 4.58
CA ALA A 54 7.18 8.84 5.72
C ALA A 54 6.80 7.37 5.55
N LEU A 55 6.40 6.98 4.33
CA LEU A 55 6.09 5.59 3.99
C LEU A 55 7.32 4.68 4.13
N LEU A 56 8.49 5.12 3.65
CA LEU A 56 9.74 4.37 3.77
C LEU A 56 10.21 4.21 5.23
N ARG A 57 9.83 5.13 6.11
CA ARG A 57 10.06 5.04 7.56
C ARG A 57 8.97 4.26 8.31
N LEU A 58 8.00 3.67 7.60
CA LEU A 58 6.85 2.98 8.18
C LEU A 58 6.07 3.86 9.17
N ASP A 59 5.90 5.14 8.84
CA ASP A 59 5.04 6.04 9.62
C ASP A 59 3.60 5.50 9.62
N GLY A 60 3.09 5.19 10.81
CA GLY A 60 1.81 4.50 10.99
C GLY A 60 0.63 5.24 10.34
N PRO A 61 0.42 6.54 10.63
CA PRO A 61 -0.63 7.34 10.01
C PRO A 61 -0.54 7.39 8.48
N ALA A 62 0.64 7.67 7.92
CA ALA A 62 0.83 7.72 6.47
C ALA A 62 0.58 6.35 5.82
N MET A 63 1.09 5.27 6.43
CA MET A 63 0.92 3.91 5.92
C MET A 63 -0.55 3.46 5.96
N ALA A 64 -1.27 3.78 7.04
CA ALA A 64 -2.70 3.49 7.17
C ALA A 64 -3.52 4.18 6.08
N TYR A 65 -3.24 5.47 5.81
CA TYR A 65 -3.89 6.21 4.74
C TYR A 65 -3.58 5.60 3.38
N CYS A 66 -2.31 5.33 3.10
CA CYS A 66 -1.83 4.74 1.85
C CYS A 66 -2.55 3.43 1.53
N ILE A 67 -2.54 2.47 2.47
CA ILE A 67 -3.17 1.15 2.26
C ILE A 67 -4.68 1.30 2.08
N ARG A 68 -5.34 2.11 2.92
CA ARG A 68 -6.78 2.35 2.81
C ARG A 68 -7.14 2.90 1.43
N ARG A 69 -6.41 3.90 0.94
CA ARG A 69 -6.70 4.55 -0.35
C ARG A 69 -6.55 3.58 -1.53
N CYS A 70 -5.63 2.61 -1.45
CA CYS A 70 -5.48 1.57 -2.46
C CYS A 70 -6.61 0.52 -2.45
N CYS A 71 -7.31 0.35 -1.33
CA CYS A 71 -8.40 -0.61 -1.18
C CYS A 71 -9.80 -0.02 -1.44
N ASP A 72 -9.92 1.31 -1.52
CA ASP A 72 -11.15 2.05 -1.84
C ASP A 72 -11.44 2.03 -3.36
#